data_AF-A0A0R0GW83-F1
#
_entry.id   AF-A0A0R0GW83-F1
#
_cell.length_a   1.000
_cell.length_b   1.000
_cell.length_c   1.000
_cell.angle_alpha   90.00
_cell.angle_beta   90.00
_cell.angle_gamma   90.00
#
_symmetry.space_group_name_H-M   'P 1'
#
loop_
_entity.id
_entity.type
_entity.pdbx_description
1 polymer ?
#
loop_
_entity_poly.entity_id
_entity_poly.type
_entity_poly.pdbx_seq_one_letter_code
_entity_poly.pdbx_strand_id
1 'polypeptide(L)'
;MRRVSAWKNWDDSSPGDFTWGISLEGFPQVIMWKGSKEFYHGSHWSGLGFSGALELKANPVFEFKFVSNEDEVYYTYSLRNESLVSRIVMNQTISTRQRYIWIEKAQSWRLYASVPRDNCDFYNLCGSNGNRVIVGLDRPGNWDIMDWTQGCFLTEKWNCEERRKHGFAKLSGLKAPDTSHSWVNESMSLNECREKGLENCSCKAYANSDVRGGGSGCLMRFGDLWDIRVFGWWSGSIC
;
A
#
# COMPACT_ATOMS: atom_id res chain seq x y z
N MET A 1 -9.53 -9.67 10.65
CA MET A 1 -8.12 -10.09 10.58
C MET A 1 -7.25 -8.89 10.94
N ARG A 2 -6.52 -9.03 12.05
CA ARG A 2 -5.64 -7.97 12.62
C ARG A 2 -4.17 -8.27 12.38
N ARG A 3 -3.75 -9.49 12.72
CA ARG A 3 -2.39 -9.99 12.55
C ARG A 3 -2.40 -11.50 12.32
N VAL A 4 -1.50 -11.98 11.47
CA VAL A 4 -1.24 -13.40 11.19
C VAL A 4 0.27 -13.59 11.18
N SER A 5 0.76 -14.61 11.90
CA SER A 5 2.17 -14.96 11.93
C SER A 5 2.39 -16.28 11.21
N ALA A 6 3.56 -16.43 10.58
CA ALA A 6 4.03 -17.74 10.16
C ALA A 6 4.27 -18.63 11.38
N TRP A 7 4.31 -19.93 11.15
CA TRP A 7 4.95 -20.85 12.09
C TRP A 7 6.46 -20.66 12.03
N LYS A 8 7.13 -20.98 13.14
CA LYS A 8 8.59 -20.90 13.22
C LYS A 8 9.25 -21.82 12.19
N ASN A 9 8.72 -23.03 12.01
CA ASN A 9 9.10 -23.98 10.97
C ASN A 9 7.95 -24.99 10.73
N TRP A 10 8.22 -26.13 10.09
CA TRP A 10 7.19 -27.11 9.69
C TRP A 10 6.71 -28.01 10.84
N ASP A 11 7.51 -28.16 11.89
CA ASP A 11 7.29 -29.01 13.07
C ASP A 11 6.99 -28.23 14.36
N ASP A 12 7.23 -26.92 14.38
CA ASP A 12 6.98 -25.99 15.49
C ASP A 12 5.94 -24.93 15.08
N SER A 13 4.70 -25.09 15.57
CA SER A 13 3.59 -24.17 15.31
C SER A 13 3.64 -22.89 16.15
N SER A 14 4.70 -22.65 16.93
CA SER A 14 4.89 -21.38 17.62
C SER A 14 5.04 -20.22 16.60
N PRO A 15 4.66 -18.98 16.96
CA PRO A 15 4.78 -17.84 16.08
C PRO A 15 6.24 -17.60 15.65
N GLY A 16 6.48 -17.56 14.34
CA GLY A 16 7.75 -17.17 13.73
C GLY A 16 7.86 -15.65 13.53
N ASP A 17 8.99 -15.24 12.95
CA ASP A 17 9.35 -13.84 12.74
C ASP A 17 8.71 -13.21 11.50
N PHE A 18 8.05 -14.00 10.66
CA PHE A 18 7.36 -13.51 9.47
C PHE A 18 5.90 -13.24 9.76
N THR A 19 5.52 -11.95 9.83
CA THR A 19 4.17 -11.55 10.24
C THR A 19 3.51 -10.64 9.22
N TRP A 20 2.18 -10.66 9.18
CA TRP A 20 1.36 -9.83 8.32
C TRP A 20 0.21 -9.26 9.14
N GLY A 21 -0.11 -7.99 8.97
CA GLY A 21 -1.15 -7.36 9.77
C GLY A 21 -1.37 -5.91 9.39
N ILE A 22 -2.13 -5.22 10.25
CA ILE A 22 -2.41 -3.80 10.09
C ILE A 22 -1.50 -3.00 11.02
N SER A 23 -0.69 -2.11 10.44
CA SER A 23 0.00 -1.05 11.17
C SER A 23 -0.97 0.09 11.45
N LEU A 24 -0.88 0.65 12.64
CA LEU A 24 -1.67 1.82 13.08
C LEU A 24 -0.85 3.11 13.06
N GLU A 25 0.38 3.06 12.57
CA GLU A 25 1.22 4.25 12.42
C GLU A 25 0.67 5.16 11.31
N GLY A 26 0.31 6.39 11.70
CA GLY A 26 -0.37 7.34 10.81
C GLY A 26 -1.77 6.86 10.46
N PHE A 27 -2.02 6.57 9.18
CA PHE A 27 -3.29 5.98 8.74
C PHE A 27 -3.14 4.45 8.60
N PRO A 28 -4.17 3.64 8.96
CA PRO A 28 -4.04 2.19 8.95
C PRO A 28 -3.63 1.59 7.61
N GLN A 29 -2.58 0.77 7.63
CA GLN A 29 -1.96 0.17 6.46
C GLN A 29 -1.77 -1.32 6.65
N VAL A 30 -1.88 -2.09 5.58
CA VAL A 30 -1.56 -3.53 5.63
C VAL A 30 -0.09 -3.76 5.30
N ILE A 31 0.67 -4.37 6.22
CA ILE A 31 2.13 -4.51 6.13
C ILE A 31 2.54 -5.95 6.46
N MET A 32 3.63 -6.42 5.86
CA MET A 32 4.32 -7.65 6.27
C MET A 32 5.70 -7.29 6.82
N TRP A 33 6.10 -7.98 7.90
CA TRP A 33 7.38 -7.80 8.56
C TRP A 33 8.19 -9.10 8.56
N LYS A 34 9.51 -8.95 8.43
CA LYS A 34 10.52 -9.97 8.76
C LYS A 34 11.25 -9.53 10.02
N GLY A 35 10.93 -10.15 11.15
CA GLY A 35 11.31 -9.64 12.46
C GLY A 35 10.70 -8.25 12.66
N SER A 36 11.54 -7.24 12.88
CA SER A 36 11.14 -5.83 12.99
C SER A 36 11.19 -5.05 11.69
N LYS A 37 11.71 -5.63 10.59
CA LYS A 37 11.87 -4.92 9.32
C LYS A 37 10.62 -5.05 8.46
N GLU A 38 10.11 -3.92 7.97
CA GLU A 38 9.07 -3.93 6.94
C GLU A 38 9.60 -4.59 5.67
N PHE A 39 8.78 -5.46 5.11
CA PHE A 39 9.14 -6.31 3.99
C PHE A 39 8.22 -6.12 2.79
N TYR A 40 6.92 -5.92 3.03
CA TYR A 40 5.92 -5.63 2.02
C TYR A 40 4.91 -4.65 2.59
N HIS A 41 4.40 -3.78 1.73
CA HIS A 41 3.43 -2.77 2.08
C HIS A 41 2.28 -2.78 1.07
N GLY A 42 1.07 -3.04 1.56
CA GLY A 42 -0.14 -3.04 0.75
C GLY A 42 -0.87 -1.69 0.76
N SER A 43 -0.29 -0.65 1.37
CA SER A 43 -0.86 0.68 1.55
C SER A 43 -2.15 0.68 2.39
N HIS A 44 -2.82 1.83 2.39
CA HIS A 44 -4.02 2.08 3.19
C HIS A 44 -5.31 1.63 2.49
N TRP A 45 -6.38 1.53 3.28
CA TRP A 45 -7.72 1.25 2.78
C TRP A 45 -8.35 2.50 2.14
N SER A 46 -8.64 2.43 0.85
CA SER A 46 -9.19 3.56 0.06
C SER A 46 -10.73 3.64 0.08
N GLY A 47 -11.42 2.82 0.87
CA GLY A 47 -12.87 2.64 0.79
C GLY A 47 -13.30 1.47 -0.11
N LEU A 48 -12.57 1.21 -1.20
CA LEU A 48 -12.82 0.09 -2.12
C LEU A 48 -11.90 -1.13 -1.89
N GLY A 49 -10.82 -0.94 -1.15
CA GLY A 49 -9.75 -1.92 -0.99
C GLY A 49 -8.44 -1.25 -0.59
N PHE A 50 -7.45 -2.07 -0.24
CA PHE A 50 -6.08 -1.61 -0.04
C PHE A 50 -5.44 -1.25 -1.40
N SER A 51 -4.86 -0.05 -1.52
CA SER A 51 -4.42 0.46 -2.84
C SER A 51 -3.24 -0.31 -3.42
N GLY A 52 -2.33 -0.83 -2.57
CA GLY A 52 -1.19 -1.66 -2.96
C GLY A 52 -1.49 -3.16 -2.99
N ALA A 53 -2.35 -3.63 -2.08
CA ALA A 53 -2.78 -5.04 -2.02
C ALA A 53 -4.02 -5.29 -2.87
N LEU A 54 -3.82 -5.34 -4.20
CA LEU A 54 -4.89 -5.50 -5.19
C LEU A 54 -5.70 -6.80 -5.00
N GLU A 55 -5.10 -7.83 -4.40
CA GLU A 55 -5.77 -9.10 -4.11
C GLU A 55 -6.74 -9.03 -2.92
N LEU A 56 -6.75 -7.91 -2.19
CA LEU A 56 -7.70 -7.58 -1.12
C LEU A 56 -8.79 -6.61 -1.60
N LYS A 57 -9.04 -6.55 -2.92
CA LYS A 57 -10.19 -5.87 -3.53
C LYS A 57 -11.32 -6.86 -3.78
N ALA A 58 -12.55 -6.37 -3.69
CA ALA A 58 -13.73 -7.17 -3.98
C ALA A 58 -13.63 -7.78 -5.40
N ASN A 59 -14.01 -9.05 -5.51
CA ASN A 59 -13.92 -9.83 -6.74
C ASN A 59 -15.04 -10.90 -6.75
N PRO A 60 -15.19 -11.71 -7.81
CA PRO A 60 -16.26 -12.71 -7.89
C PRO A 60 -16.26 -13.75 -6.76
N VAL A 61 -15.13 -13.93 -6.05
CA VAL A 61 -15.00 -14.90 -4.94
C VAL A 61 -15.12 -14.21 -3.58
N PHE A 62 -14.43 -13.09 -3.39
CA PHE A 62 -14.29 -12.43 -2.09
C PHE A 62 -14.94 -11.06 -2.05
N GLU A 63 -15.60 -10.79 -0.94
CA GLU A 63 -15.91 -9.43 -0.50
C GLU A 63 -15.04 -9.08 0.70
N PHE A 64 -14.54 -7.85 0.75
CA PHE A 64 -13.69 -7.36 1.82
C PHE A 64 -14.35 -6.17 2.49
N LYS A 65 -14.26 -6.10 3.80
CA LYS A 65 -14.67 -4.95 4.60
C LYS A 65 -13.52 -4.52 5.47
N PHE A 66 -13.44 -3.22 5.72
CA PHE A 66 -12.47 -2.65 6.64
C PHE A 66 -13.24 -1.89 7.72
N VAL A 67 -12.83 -2.10 8.96
CA VAL A 67 -13.38 -1.45 10.14
C VAL A 67 -12.21 -0.74 10.81
N SER A 68 -12.38 0.56 11.03
CA SER A 68 -11.44 1.41 11.73
C SER A 68 -12.22 2.42 12.54
N ASN A 69 -12.28 2.21 13.84
CA ASN A 69 -12.90 3.11 14.81
C ASN A 69 -12.03 3.17 16.08
N GLU A 70 -12.53 3.81 17.12
CA GLU A 70 -11.79 4.01 18.38
C GLU A 70 -11.50 2.69 19.12
N ASP A 71 -12.33 1.67 18.92
CA ASP A 71 -12.23 0.38 19.62
C ASP A 71 -11.40 -0.65 18.85
N GLU A 72 -11.51 -0.65 17.52
CA GLU A 72 -10.94 -1.69 16.69
C GLU A 72 -10.57 -1.27 15.27
N VAL A 73 -9.43 -1.81 14.82
CA VAL A 73 -8.93 -1.68 13.45
C VAL A 73 -8.61 -3.06 12.89
N TYR A 74 -9.36 -3.48 11.87
CA TYR A 74 -9.21 -4.78 11.22
C TYR A 74 -9.90 -4.79 9.87
N TYR A 75 -9.51 -5.72 9.01
CA TYR A 75 -10.27 -6.03 7.81
C TYR A 75 -10.90 -7.42 7.92
N THR A 76 -12.08 -7.63 7.36
CA THR A 76 -12.74 -8.92 7.25
C THR A 76 -12.96 -9.28 5.80
N TYR A 77 -13.27 -10.56 5.55
CA TYR A 77 -13.69 -11.01 4.24
C TYR A 77 -14.80 -12.03 4.36
N SER A 78 -15.69 -12.06 3.36
CA SER A 78 -16.68 -13.10 3.16
C SER A 78 -16.51 -13.72 1.77
N LEU A 79 -16.96 -14.96 1.63
CA LEU A 79 -16.99 -15.66 0.36
C LEU A 79 -18.38 -15.51 -0.24
N ARG A 80 -18.47 -15.11 -1.52
CA ARG A 80 -19.75 -14.97 -2.22
C ARG A 80 -20.49 -16.29 -2.41
N ASN A 81 -19.73 -17.37 -2.51
CA ASN A 81 -20.24 -18.73 -2.40
C ASN A 81 -19.79 -19.28 -1.04
N GLU A 82 -20.74 -19.41 -0.12
CA GLU A 82 -20.50 -19.87 1.26
C GLU A 82 -19.98 -21.31 1.34
N SER A 83 -20.17 -22.12 0.29
CA SER A 83 -19.63 -23.48 0.21
C SER A 83 -18.15 -23.52 -0.14
N LEU A 84 -17.54 -22.40 -0.57
CA LEU A 84 -16.11 -22.35 -0.82
C LEU A 84 -15.34 -22.31 0.51
N VAL A 85 -14.13 -22.87 0.49
CA VAL A 85 -13.19 -22.78 1.61
C VAL A 85 -11.95 -22.03 1.14
N SER A 86 -11.52 -21.03 1.93
CA SER A 86 -10.31 -20.25 1.69
C SER A 86 -9.37 -20.36 2.88
N ARG A 87 -8.06 -20.44 2.62
CA ARG A 87 -7.00 -20.47 3.64
C ARG A 87 -5.92 -19.46 3.32
N ILE A 88 -5.44 -18.74 4.32
CA ILE A 88 -4.24 -17.90 4.20
C ILE A 88 -3.07 -18.65 4.86
N VAL A 89 -1.91 -18.60 4.24
CA VAL A 89 -0.67 -19.22 4.72
C VAL A 89 0.43 -18.18 4.70
N MET A 90 1.04 -17.96 5.85
CA MET A 90 2.27 -17.20 6.00
C MET A 90 3.45 -18.18 5.87
N ASN A 91 4.14 -18.15 4.73
CA ASN A 91 5.28 -19.03 4.48
C ASN A 91 6.59 -18.27 4.75
N GLN A 92 7.21 -18.55 5.90
CA GLN A 92 8.45 -17.90 6.32
C GLN A 92 9.64 -18.27 5.43
N THR A 93 9.75 -19.53 5.00
CA THR A 93 10.88 -20.05 4.22
C THR A 93 11.08 -19.27 2.91
N ILE A 94 10.00 -19.05 2.16
CA ILE A 94 10.04 -18.26 0.92
C ILE A 94 9.57 -16.81 1.12
N SER A 95 9.20 -16.44 2.35
CA SER A 95 8.74 -15.10 2.71
C SER A 95 7.57 -14.59 1.87
N THR A 96 6.51 -15.39 1.77
CA THR A 96 5.29 -15.00 1.05
C THR A 96 4.03 -15.20 1.88
N ARG A 97 3.03 -14.34 1.66
CA ARG A 97 1.67 -14.57 2.15
C ARG A 97 0.84 -15.13 1.00
N GLN A 98 0.48 -16.39 1.12
CA GLN A 98 -0.27 -17.13 0.12
C GLN A 98 -1.74 -17.25 0.54
N ARG A 99 -2.66 -17.20 -0.41
CA ARG A 99 -4.07 -17.50 -0.21
C ARG A 99 -4.46 -18.65 -1.14
N TYR A 100 -5.07 -19.67 -0.58
CA TYR A 100 -5.54 -20.86 -1.27
C TYR A 100 -7.05 -20.94 -1.22
N ILE A 101 -7.65 -21.52 -2.27
CA ILE A 101 -9.06 -21.88 -2.35
C ILE A 101 -9.18 -23.39 -2.57
N TRP A 102 -10.11 -24.04 -1.89
CA TRP A 102 -10.43 -25.44 -2.11
C TRP A 102 -11.33 -25.60 -3.34
N ILE A 103 -10.91 -26.42 -4.30
CA ILE A 103 -11.69 -26.71 -5.51
C ILE A 103 -12.28 -28.11 -5.43
N GLU A 104 -13.57 -28.17 -5.12
CA GLU A 104 -14.28 -29.43 -4.84
C GLU A 104 -14.16 -30.46 -5.97
N LYS A 105 -14.37 -30.04 -7.23
CA LYS A 105 -14.25 -30.95 -8.39
C LYS A 105 -12.86 -31.56 -8.53
N ALA A 106 -11.82 -30.83 -8.11
CA ALA A 106 -10.43 -31.25 -8.22
C ALA A 106 -9.87 -31.82 -6.92
N GLN A 107 -10.66 -31.85 -5.83
CA GLN A 107 -10.26 -32.29 -4.48
C GLN A 107 -8.87 -31.77 -4.07
N SER A 108 -8.58 -30.51 -4.38
CA SER A 108 -7.26 -29.92 -4.15
C SER A 108 -7.31 -28.43 -3.85
N TRP A 109 -6.32 -27.99 -3.07
CA TRP A 109 -6.05 -26.58 -2.84
C TRP A 109 -5.40 -25.95 -4.07
N ARG A 110 -5.93 -24.81 -4.52
CA ARG A 110 -5.35 -23.99 -5.59
C ARG A 110 -4.86 -22.67 -5.02
N LEU A 111 -3.64 -22.30 -5.37
CA LEU A 111 -3.07 -20.99 -5.04
C LEU A 111 -3.84 -19.92 -5.81
N TYR A 112 -4.54 -19.06 -5.08
CA TYR A 112 -5.34 -17.97 -5.62
C TYR A 112 -4.53 -16.67 -5.70
N ALA A 113 -3.78 -16.35 -4.66
CA ALA A 113 -2.95 -15.14 -4.61
C ALA A 113 -1.69 -15.37 -3.78
N SER A 114 -0.61 -14.71 -4.15
CA SER A 114 0.65 -14.67 -3.40
C SER A 114 1.19 -13.25 -3.43
N VAL A 115 1.69 -12.76 -2.28
CA VAL A 115 2.42 -11.50 -2.17
C VAL A 115 3.75 -11.74 -1.44
N PRO A 116 4.85 -11.05 -1.81
CA PRO A 116 5.01 -10.12 -2.94
C PRO A 116 4.74 -10.75 -4.32
N ARG A 117 4.27 -9.96 -5.30
CA ARG A 117 3.96 -10.43 -6.68
C ARG A 117 5.14 -10.26 -7.63
N ASP A 118 5.92 -9.20 -7.43
CA ASP A 118 7.12 -8.86 -8.18
C ASP A 118 8.10 -8.12 -7.27
N ASN A 119 9.28 -7.75 -7.80
CA ASN A 119 10.29 -7.05 -7.02
C ASN A 119 9.82 -5.68 -6.51
N CYS A 120 8.90 -5.00 -7.21
CA CYS A 120 8.42 -3.68 -6.79
C CYS A 120 7.45 -3.74 -5.60
N ASP A 121 7.03 -4.92 -5.17
CA ASP A 121 6.22 -5.11 -3.97
C ASP A 121 7.09 -5.14 -2.69
N PHE A 122 8.42 -5.31 -2.81
CA PHE A 122 9.31 -5.15 -1.66
C PHE A 122 9.31 -3.71 -1.19
N TYR A 123 9.16 -3.53 0.13
CA TYR A 123 9.08 -2.20 0.72
C TYR A 123 10.31 -1.36 0.39
N ASN A 124 10.05 -0.15 -0.11
CA ASN A 124 11.02 0.91 -0.34
C ASN A 124 12.21 0.52 -1.24
N LEU A 125 11.95 -0.28 -2.28
CA LEU A 125 12.99 -0.68 -3.24
C LEU A 125 13.64 0.52 -3.95
N CYS A 126 12.85 1.56 -4.24
CA CYS A 126 13.26 2.71 -5.04
C CYS A 126 13.62 3.95 -4.22
N GLY A 127 13.71 3.84 -2.90
CA GLY A 127 14.00 4.99 -2.06
C GLY A 127 12.94 6.11 -2.14
N SER A 128 13.36 7.30 -1.73
CA SER A 128 12.51 8.49 -1.59
C SER A 128 11.99 8.97 -2.94
N ASN A 129 10.67 9.15 -3.09
CA ASN A 129 10.02 9.61 -4.33
C ASN A 129 10.39 8.77 -5.57
N GLY A 130 10.85 7.53 -5.37
CA GLY A 130 11.40 6.67 -6.40
C GLY A 130 10.33 6.12 -7.33
N ASN A 131 9.92 6.91 -8.33
CA ASN A 131 9.18 6.44 -9.48
C ASN A 131 9.44 7.37 -10.67
N ARG A 132 9.70 6.82 -11.87
CA ARG A 132 9.98 7.61 -13.08
C ARG A 132 8.85 8.56 -13.50
N VAL A 133 7.61 8.29 -13.07
CA VAL A 133 6.40 8.98 -13.53
C VAL A 133 6.17 10.32 -12.82
N ILE A 134 6.78 10.54 -11.66
CA ILE A 134 6.64 11.83 -10.96
C ILE A 134 7.44 12.89 -11.72
N VAL A 135 6.72 13.72 -12.48
CA VAL A 135 7.28 14.78 -13.31
C VAL A 135 8.04 15.80 -12.46
N GLY A 136 9.20 16.25 -12.95
CA GLY A 136 10.01 17.30 -12.31
C GLY A 136 11.01 16.80 -11.25
N LEU A 137 11.21 15.49 -11.15
CA LEU A 137 12.26 14.93 -10.29
C LEU A 137 13.51 14.56 -11.11
N ASP A 138 14.67 14.89 -10.54
CA ASP A 138 15.98 14.43 -10.98
C ASP A 138 16.29 13.04 -10.42
N ARG A 139 17.15 12.32 -11.14
CA ARG A 139 17.41 10.89 -10.99
C ARG A 139 18.89 10.67 -10.68
N PRO A 140 19.31 10.80 -9.42
CA PRO A 140 20.68 10.48 -9.04
C PRO A 140 20.93 8.98 -9.19
N GLY A 141 22.16 8.62 -9.55
CA GLY A 141 22.60 7.23 -9.68
C GLY A 141 22.45 6.65 -11.09
N ASN A 142 22.74 5.35 -11.21
CA ASN A 142 22.82 4.66 -12.48
C ASN A 142 21.49 3.96 -12.81
N TRP A 143 20.49 4.73 -13.21
CA TRP A 143 19.14 4.23 -13.53
C TRP A 143 19.11 3.25 -14.70
N ASP A 144 20.16 3.24 -15.52
CA ASP A 144 20.33 2.34 -16.66
C ASP A 144 20.67 0.90 -16.23
N ILE A 145 21.20 0.71 -15.01
CA ILE A 145 21.42 -0.62 -14.42
C ILE A 145 20.29 -1.05 -13.47
N MET A 146 19.15 -0.33 -13.48
CA MET A 146 17.98 -0.60 -12.62
C MET A 146 18.25 -0.49 -11.11
N ASP A 147 19.25 0.31 -10.71
CA ASP A 147 19.44 0.69 -9.31
C ASP A 147 18.75 2.04 -9.06
N TRP A 148 17.67 1.98 -8.29
CA TRP A 148 16.84 3.14 -7.94
C TRP A 148 16.91 3.47 -6.45
N THR A 149 17.82 2.84 -5.70
CA THR A 149 17.87 2.94 -4.23
C THR A 149 18.10 4.37 -3.71
N GLN A 150 18.64 5.27 -4.55
CA GLN A 150 18.88 6.67 -4.22
C GLN A 150 17.63 7.54 -4.30
N GLY A 151 16.52 7.01 -4.81
CA GLY A 151 15.30 7.78 -4.99
C GLY A 151 15.40 8.86 -6.05
N CYS A 152 14.46 9.78 -5.98
CA CYS A 152 14.34 10.96 -6.82
C CYS A 152 14.19 12.20 -5.94
N PHE A 153 14.70 13.34 -6.39
CA PHE A 153 14.52 14.62 -5.71
C PHE A 153 14.05 15.69 -6.69
N LEU A 154 13.35 16.71 -6.21
CA LEU A 154 12.92 17.83 -7.07
C LEU A 154 14.16 18.55 -7.62
N THR A 155 14.26 18.64 -8.94
CA THR A 155 15.41 19.28 -9.63
C THR A 155 15.46 20.78 -9.32
N GLU A 156 14.29 21.42 -9.24
CA GLU A 156 14.15 22.82 -8.89
C GLU A 156 14.11 23.00 -7.37
N LYS A 157 14.89 23.96 -6.86
CA LYS A 157 14.76 24.42 -5.47
C LYS A 157 13.41 25.09 -5.31
N TRP A 158 12.43 24.32 -4.87
CA TRP A 158 11.10 24.82 -4.57
C TRP A 158 11.13 25.77 -3.38
N ASN A 159 10.74 27.03 -3.59
CA ASN A 159 10.49 27.96 -2.50
C ASN A 159 9.05 27.75 -2.01
N CYS A 160 8.89 27.45 -0.72
CA CYS A 160 7.56 27.30 -0.14
C CYS A 160 6.72 28.59 -0.25
N GLU A 161 7.33 29.77 -0.33
CA GLU A 161 6.59 31.02 -0.54
C GLU A 161 5.88 31.07 -1.92
N GLU A 162 6.42 30.36 -2.91
CA GLU A 162 5.90 30.29 -4.27
C GLU A 162 4.97 29.08 -4.51
N ARG A 163 4.60 28.35 -3.45
CA ARG A 163 3.83 27.10 -3.53
C ARG A 163 2.54 27.16 -4.36
N ARG A 164 1.85 28.31 -4.36
CA ARG A 164 0.64 28.51 -5.18
C ARG A 164 0.93 28.58 -6.69
N LYS A 165 2.15 28.89 -7.10
CA LYS A 165 2.59 28.89 -8.50
C LYS A 165 2.81 27.47 -9.03
N HIS A 166 3.38 26.58 -8.20
CA HIS A 166 3.72 25.21 -8.60
C HIS A 166 2.56 24.22 -8.41
N GLY A 167 1.78 24.38 -7.33
CA GLY A 167 0.61 23.54 -7.06
C GLY A 167 0.93 22.06 -6.87
N PHE A 168 -0.08 21.22 -7.06
CA PHE A 168 0.03 19.75 -7.01
C PHE A 168 -0.31 19.14 -8.36
N ALA A 169 0.45 18.11 -8.76
CA ALA A 169 0.14 17.30 -9.93
C ALA A 169 -0.81 16.16 -9.55
N LYS A 170 -1.86 15.94 -10.37
CA LYS A 170 -2.77 14.81 -10.18
C LYS A 170 -2.10 13.53 -10.70
N LEU A 171 -1.95 12.55 -9.81
CA LEU A 171 -1.49 11.20 -10.15
C LEU A 171 -2.66 10.21 -10.00
N SER A 172 -2.68 9.16 -10.81
CA SER A 172 -3.73 8.14 -10.79
C SER A 172 -3.15 6.76 -11.08
N GLY A 173 -3.88 5.70 -10.71
CA GLY A 173 -3.43 4.32 -10.95
C GLY A 173 -2.17 3.96 -10.16
N LEU A 174 -2.07 4.39 -8.90
CA LEU A 174 -0.89 4.17 -8.06
C LEU A 174 -1.23 3.48 -6.74
N LYS A 175 -0.26 2.74 -6.22
CA LYS A 175 -0.16 2.38 -4.80
C LYS A 175 0.25 3.65 -4.05
N ALA A 176 -0.58 4.05 -3.09
CA ALA A 176 -0.31 5.24 -2.31
C ALA A 176 0.92 5.04 -1.41
N PRO A 177 1.71 6.10 -1.18
CA PRO A 177 2.93 6.03 -0.36
C PRO A 177 2.61 5.55 1.05
N ASP A 178 3.65 5.14 1.76
CA ASP A 178 3.64 4.90 3.19
C ASP A 178 2.98 6.06 3.94
N THR A 179 1.97 5.78 4.76
CA THR A 179 1.18 6.79 5.48
C THR A 179 1.59 7.01 6.94
N SER A 180 2.75 6.51 7.37
CA SER A 180 3.26 6.67 8.76
C SER A 180 3.47 8.13 9.16
N HIS A 181 3.78 9.00 8.19
CA HIS A 181 3.86 10.47 8.36
C HIS A 181 2.68 11.20 7.69
N SER A 182 1.47 10.73 7.94
CA SER A 182 0.24 11.31 7.37
C SER A 182 -0.67 11.95 8.41
N TRP A 183 -1.60 12.76 7.93
CA TRP A 183 -2.72 13.29 8.70
C TRP A 183 -4.02 13.06 7.95
N VAL A 184 -5.08 12.72 8.69
CA VAL A 184 -6.38 12.36 8.14
C VAL A 184 -7.50 13.19 8.74
N ASN A 185 -8.45 13.58 7.90
CA ASN A 185 -9.71 14.18 8.30
C ASN A 185 -10.81 13.70 7.37
N GLU A 186 -11.76 12.94 7.91
CA GLU A 186 -12.81 12.27 7.11
C GLU A 186 -13.93 13.21 6.64
N SER A 187 -14.11 14.36 7.30
CA SER A 187 -15.17 15.33 6.94
C SER A 187 -14.72 16.38 5.93
N MET A 188 -13.41 16.56 5.76
CA MET A 188 -12.83 17.55 4.85
C MET A 188 -13.03 17.17 3.39
N SER A 189 -13.45 18.12 2.57
CA SER A 189 -13.54 17.95 1.12
C SER A 189 -12.16 17.89 0.46
N LEU A 190 -12.08 17.33 -0.76
CA LEU A 190 -10.81 17.27 -1.49
C LEU A 190 -10.25 18.67 -1.82
N ASN A 191 -11.11 19.67 -2.03
CA ASN A 191 -10.69 21.04 -2.30
C ASN A 191 -10.12 21.70 -1.02
N GLU A 192 -10.77 21.54 0.13
CA GLU A 192 -10.21 22.00 1.41
C GLU A 192 -8.89 21.29 1.73
N CYS A 193 -8.82 19.99 1.44
CA CYS A 193 -7.60 19.20 1.59
C CYS A 193 -6.45 19.78 0.75
N ARG A 194 -6.75 20.17 -0.50
CA ARG A 194 -5.80 20.83 -1.40
C ARG A 194 -5.33 22.16 -0.81
N GLU A 195 -6.24 23.03 -0.40
CA GLU A 195 -5.89 24.35 0.12
C GLU A 195 -5.06 24.24 1.40
N LYS A 196 -5.43 23.32 2.31
CA LYS A 196 -4.65 23.05 3.52
C LYS A 196 -3.27 22.47 3.21
N GLY A 197 -3.18 21.57 2.23
CA GLY A 197 -1.90 21.06 1.73
C GLY A 197 -1.02 22.16 1.15
N LEU A 198 -1.62 23.10 0.43
CA LEU A 198 -0.95 24.30 -0.08
C LEU A 198 -0.58 25.31 1.00
N GLU A 199 -1.00 25.16 2.26
CA GLU A 199 -0.56 26.03 3.37
C GLU A 199 0.61 25.44 4.17
N ASN A 200 0.83 24.14 4.05
CA ASN A 200 1.84 23.41 4.82
C ASN A 200 3.02 23.00 3.93
N CYS A 201 4.20 23.61 4.14
CA CYS A 201 5.42 23.34 3.36
C CYS A 201 5.88 21.89 3.39
N SER A 202 5.52 21.17 4.45
CA SER A 202 5.86 19.76 4.62
C SER A 202 4.92 18.86 3.83
N CYS A 203 3.75 19.32 3.39
CA CYS A 203 2.81 18.51 2.61
C CYS A 203 3.37 18.26 1.21
N LYS A 204 3.54 16.98 0.86
CA LYS A 204 4.04 16.55 -0.46
C LYS A 204 2.97 15.90 -1.33
N ALA A 205 1.94 15.33 -0.71
CA ALA A 205 0.81 14.75 -1.43
C ALA A 205 -0.46 14.80 -0.59
N TYR A 206 -1.60 14.75 -1.27
CA TYR A 206 -2.90 14.61 -0.64
C TYR A 206 -3.84 13.78 -1.51
N ALA A 207 -4.84 13.15 -0.89
CA ALA A 207 -5.89 12.37 -1.56
C ALA A 207 -7.16 12.34 -0.71
N ASN A 208 -8.26 11.82 -1.27
CA ASN A 208 -9.39 11.39 -0.45
C ASN A 208 -8.99 10.19 0.41
N SER A 209 -9.43 10.16 1.67
CA SER A 209 -9.26 8.98 2.53
C SER A 209 -10.22 7.85 2.13
N ASP A 210 -11.36 8.20 1.53
CA ASP A 210 -12.32 7.27 0.95
C ASP A 210 -12.70 7.71 -0.46
N VAL A 211 -12.51 6.85 -1.47
CA VAL A 211 -12.78 7.18 -2.88
C VAL A 211 -14.18 6.78 -3.35
N ARG A 212 -15.01 6.18 -2.48
CA ARG A 212 -16.38 5.77 -2.82
C ARG A 212 -17.26 6.99 -3.12
N GLY A 213 -18.26 6.82 -4.00
CA GLY A 213 -19.32 7.81 -4.19
C GLY A 213 -18.88 9.20 -4.67
N GLY A 214 -17.70 9.33 -5.30
CA GLY A 214 -17.13 10.62 -5.71
C GLY A 214 -16.01 11.13 -4.81
N GLY A 215 -15.75 10.45 -3.70
CA GLY A 215 -14.63 10.73 -2.81
C GLY A 215 -14.98 11.64 -1.65
N SER A 216 -14.53 11.28 -0.45
CA SER A 216 -14.70 12.05 0.78
C SER A 216 -13.45 11.97 1.65
N GLY A 217 -13.35 12.92 2.58
CA GLY A 217 -12.22 13.04 3.48
C GLY A 217 -10.93 13.48 2.79
N CYS A 218 -9.91 13.61 3.62
CA CYS A 218 -8.59 14.12 3.31
C CYS A 218 -7.53 13.26 3.99
N LEU A 219 -6.57 12.76 3.21
CA LEU A 219 -5.35 12.13 3.66
C LEU A 219 -4.19 12.94 3.10
N MET A 220 -3.44 13.63 3.97
CA MET A 220 -2.23 14.37 3.59
C MET A 220 -0.98 13.61 4.01
N ARG A 221 0.04 13.62 3.15
CA ARG A 221 1.35 13.03 3.43
C ARG A 221 2.41 14.11 3.56
N PHE A 222 3.17 14.07 4.65
CA PHE A 222 4.22 15.04 4.94
C PHE A 222 5.62 14.48 4.73
N GLY A 223 6.50 15.23 4.08
CA GLY A 223 7.84 14.78 3.72
C GLY A 223 7.81 13.82 2.53
N ASP A 224 8.96 13.21 2.29
CA ASP A 224 9.21 12.37 1.12
C ASP A 224 8.23 11.21 0.96
N LEU A 225 7.88 10.91 -0.29
CA LEU A 225 6.93 9.86 -0.67
C LEU A 225 7.65 8.52 -0.73
N TRP A 226 7.65 7.79 0.39
CA TRP A 226 8.23 6.46 0.48
C TRP A 226 7.28 5.40 -0.08
N ASP A 227 7.85 4.42 -0.79
CA ASP A 227 7.15 3.21 -1.24
C ASP A 227 5.91 3.47 -2.14
N ILE A 228 5.95 4.58 -2.88
CA ILE A 228 4.98 4.88 -3.94
C ILE A 228 5.27 4.02 -5.18
N ARG A 229 4.22 3.54 -5.85
CA ARG A 229 4.35 2.79 -7.11
C ARG A 229 3.23 3.16 -8.08
N VAL A 230 3.58 3.50 -9.31
CA VAL A 230 2.60 3.71 -10.39
C VAL A 230 2.40 2.41 -11.18
N PHE A 231 1.14 1.99 -11.35
CA PHE A 231 0.78 0.86 -12.19
C PHE A 231 0.65 1.35 -13.64
N GLY A 232 1.71 1.15 -14.44
CA GLY A 232 1.71 1.48 -15.86
C GLY A 232 0.98 0.45 -16.71
N TRP A 233 0.51 0.86 -17.90
CA TRP A 233 0.04 -0.05 -18.96
C TRP A 233 1.19 -0.73 -19.70
N TRP A 234 2.39 -0.14 -19.66
CA TRP A 234 3.58 -0.64 -20.35
C TRP A 234 4.17 -1.81 -19.55
N SER A 235 4.34 -2.94 -20.22
CA SER A 235 4.65 -4.29 -19.70
C SER A 235 6.01 -4.46 -19.00
N GLY A 236 6.66 -3.39 -18.59
CA GLY A 236 7.73 -3.42 -17.61
C GLY A 236 7.22 -2.69 -16.38
N SER A 237 6.93 -3.41 -15.30
CA SER A 237 6.74 -2.80 -13.99
C SER A 237 8.03 -2.05 -13.62
N ILE A 238 8.17 -0.81 -14.08
CA ILE A 238 9.15 0.12 -13.52
C ILE A 238 8.62 0.39 -12.12
N CYS A 239 9.38 -0.09 -11.14
CA CYS A 239 9.28 0.45 -9.80
C CYS A 239 9.62 1.96 -9.92
#